data_AF-A0A6P6C4Y9-F1
#
_entry.id   AF-A0A6P6C4Y9-F1
#
_cell.length_a   1.000
_cell.length_b   1.000
_cell.length_c   1.000
_cell.angle_alpha   90.00
_cell.angle_beta   90.00
_cell.angle_gamma   90.00
#
_symmetry.space_group_name_H-M   'P 1'
#
loop_
_entity.id
_entity.type
_entity.pdbx_description
1 polymer ?
#
loop_
_entity_poly.entity_id
_entity_poly.type
_entity_poly.pdbx_seq_one_letter_code
_entity_poly.pdbx_strand_id
1 'polypeptide(L)'
;MSPVTLGTVRGLGVSEDLQRKLEDVVIDRKLLTLGKILGEGEFGSVMEGDLDQQDGTSQKVAVKTMKLDSFSQREIEEFLSEAACMKDFRHPNVIRLLGVCIEMGSQGTPKPMVVLPFMKYGDLHTYLLYSRLDTGPKHIPVQTLLKFMVDIAQGMEYLSDRNFLHRDLAARNCM
;
A
#
# COMPACT_ATOMS: atom_id res chain seq x y z
N MET A 1 -5.58 -6.65 -22.20
CA MET A 1 -6.21 -6.79 -20.87
C MET A 1 -7.15 -7.99 -20.93
N SER A 2 -7.04 -8.93 -19.98
CA SER A 2 -7.82 -10.18 -20.03
C SER A 2 -9.24 -9.96 -19.48
N PRO A 3 -10.26 -10.71 -19.96
CA PRO A 3 -11.64 -10.61 -19.47
C PRO A 3 -11.82 -10.96 -17.98
N VAL A 4 -10.80 -11.58 -17.36
CA VAL A 4 -10.81 -12.05 -15.98
C VAL A 4 -10.77 -10.88 -14.98
N THR A 5 -10.09 -9.79 -15.33
CA THR A 5 -9.80 -8.65 -14.45
C THR A 5 -11.04 -7.81 -14.12
N LEU A 6 -11.98 -7.67 -15.06
CA LEU A 6 -13.24 -6.92 -14.87
C LEU A 6 -14.21 -7.61 -13.90
N GLY A 7 -14.20 -8.94 -13.87
CA GLY A 7 -15.14 -9.73 -13.07
C GLY A 7 -14.82 -9.67 -11.57
N THR A 8 -13.56 -9.47 -11.21
CA THR A 8 -13.09 -9.60 -9.82
C THR A 8 -13.55 -8.45 -8.92
N VAL A 9 -13.60 -7.21 -9.43
CA VAL A 9 -14.06 -6.05 -8.63
C VAL A 9 -15.59 -6.00 -8.53
N ARG A 10 -16.30 -6.43 -9.59
CA ARG A 10 -17.77 -6.45 -9.64
C ARG A 10 -18.40 -7.37 -8.60
N GLY A 11 -17.68 -8.40 -8.15
CA GLY A 11 -18.13 -9.33 -7.10
C GLY A 11 -18.01 -8.82 -5.66
N LEU A 12 -17.47 -7.62 -5.44
CA LEU A 12 -17.20 -7.09 -4.09
C LEU A 12 -18.41 -6.40 -3.43
N GLY A 13 -19.46 -6.08 -4.20
CA GLY A 13 -20.56 -5.24 -3.74
C GLY A 13 -20.22 -3.75 -3.58
N VAL A 14 -18.99 -3.30 -3.83
CA VAL A 14 -18.63 -1.89 -3.70
C VAL A 14 -19.29 -0.99 -4.75
N SER A 15 -19.47 0.30 -4.45
CA SER A 15 -20.04 1.29 -5.37
C SER A 15 -19.42 1.27 -6.79
N GLU A 16 -20.24 1.48 -7.83
CA GLU A 16 -19.79 1.50 -9.23
C GLU A 16 -18.69 2.53 -9.49
N ASP A 17 -18.73 3.67 -8.80
CA ASP A 17 -17.69 4.70 -8.86
C ASP A 17 -16.34 4.17 -8.41
N LEU A 18 -16.30 3.43 -7.30
CA LEU A 18 -15.08 2.83 -6.80
C LEU A 18 -14.58 1.72 -7.72
N GLN A 19 -15.48 0.92 -8.30
CA GLN A 19 -15.12 -0.10 -9.29
C GLN A 19 -14.43 0.53 -10.49
N ARG A 20 -15.01 1.59 -11.08
CA ARG A 20 -14.41 2.32 -12.22
C ARG A 20 -13.06 2.92 -11.90
N LYS A 21 -12.88 3.45 -10.68
CA LYS A 21 -11.60 4.04 -10.27
C LYS A 21 -10.48 3.00 -10.18
N LEU A 22 -10.80 1.75 -9.82
CA LEU A 22 -9.82 0.71 -9.58
C LEU A 22 -9.60 -0.23 -10.77
N GLU A 23 -10.48 -0.24 -11.77
CA GLU A 23 -10.52 -1.20 -12.88
C GLU A 23 -9.17 -1.42 -13.59
N ASP A 24 -8.40 -0.36 -13.80
CA ASP A 24 -7.10 -0.35 -14.48
C ASP A 24 -5.90 -0.66 -13.58
N VAL A 25 -6.10 -0.74 -12.26
CA VAL A 25 -5.07 -1.07 -11.27
C VAL A 25 -5.30 -2.43 -10.61
N VAL A 26 -6.25 -3.23 -11.12
CA VAL A 26 -6.48 -4.59 -10.63
C VAL A 26 -5.39 -5.53 -11.14
N ILE A 27 -4.79 -6.26 -10.20
CA ILE A 27 -3.78 -7.28 -10.43
C ILE A 27 -4.43 -8.66 -10.42
N ASP A 28 -4.08 -9.51 -11.39
CA ASP A 28 -4.47 -10.92 -11.37
C ASP A 28 -3.81 -11.60 -10.16
N ARG A 29 -4.63 -12.19 -9.29
CA ARG A 29 -4.19 -12.90 -8.08
C ARG A 29 -3.09 -13.92 -8.36
N LYS A 30 -3.05 -14.54 -9.54
CA LYS A 30 -2.03 -15.53 -9.94
C LYS A 30 -0.63 -14.95 -10.07
N LEU A 31 -0.51 -13.64 -10.30
CA LEU A 31 0.77 -12.94 -10.43
C LEU A 31 1.34 -12.50 -9.08
N LEU A 32 0.58 -12.63 -7.99
CA LEU A 32 1.00 -12.20 -6.67
C LEU A 32 1.28 -13.41 -5.78
N THR A 33 2.50 -13.55 -5.28
CA THR A 33 2.84 -14.56 -4.27
C THR A 33 2.99 -13.87 -2.92
N LEU A 34 2.27 -14.36 -1.90
CA LEU A 34 2.34 -13.82 -0.54
C LEU A 34 3.45 -14.52 0.26
N GLY A 35 4.21 -13.73 1.01
CA GLY A 35 5.30 -14.18 1.87
C GLY A 35 4.97 -14.02 3.35
N LYS A 36 6.01 -13.72 4.15
CA LYS A 36 5.88 -13.55 5.59
C LYS A 36 5.13 -12.26 5.96
N ILE A 37 4.55 -12.23 7.16
CA ILE A 37 3.99 -11.02 7.75
C ILE A 37 5.14 -10.08 8.16
N LEU A 38 5.06 -8.83 7.73
CA LEU A 38 5.99 -7.74 8.06
C LEU A 38 5.53 -6.96 9.29
N GLY A 39 4.22 -6.81 9.46
CA GLY A 39 3.63 -6.15 10.61
C GLY A 39 2.13 -6.39 10.69
N GLU A 40 1.59 -6.26 11.89
CA GLU A 40 0.15 -6.36 12.15
C GLU A 40 -0.31 -5.10 12.86
N GLY A 41 -1.43 -4.55 12.41
CA GLY A 41 -2.06 -3.38 13.01
C GLY A 41 -3.52 -3.65 13.36
N GLU A 42 -4.20 -2.59 13.77
CA GLU A 42 -5.64 -2.60 14.04
C GLU A 42 -6.45 -2.93 12.78
N PHE A 43 -6.07 -2.34 11.64
CA PHE A 43 -6.82 -2.42 10.39
C PHE A 43 -6.49 -3.63 9.51
N GLY A 44 -5.51 -4.46 9.90
CA GLY A 44 -5.01 -5.48 9.00
C GLY A 44 -3.61 -5.97 9.28
N SER A 45 -3.06 -6.68 8.31
CA SER A 45 -1.68 -7.12 8.29
C SER A 45 -0.98 -6.59 7.04
N VAL A 46 0.32 -6.33 7.15
CA VAL A 46 1.18 -6.04 6.01
C VAL A 46 2.07 -7.26 5.81
N MET A 47 2.07 -7.81 4.61
CA MET A 47 2.83 -9.00 4.23
C MET A 47 3.87 -8.62 3.19
N GLU A 48 4.98 -9.35 3.17
CA GLU A 48 5.87 -9.37 2.02
C GLU A 48 5.16 -10.10 0.87
N GLY A 49 5.49 -9.74 -0.37
CA GLY A 49 5.10 -10.53 -1.53
C GLY A 49 6.05 -10.33 -2.69
N ASP A 50 5.86 -11.15 -3.71
CA ASP A 50 6.55 -11.04 -4.99
C ASP A 50 5.48 -10.96 -6.10
N LEU A 51 5.61 -9.94 -6.96
CA LEU A 51 4.68 -9.62 -8.04
C LEU A 51 5.36 -9.89 -9.38
N ASP A 52 4.86 -10.89 -10.10
CA ASP A 52 5.38 -11.30 -11.40
C ASP A 52 5.06 -10.24 -12.46
N GLN A 53 6.10 -9.87 -13.21
CA GLN A 53 6.07 -8.88 -14.28
C GLN A 53 5.93 -9.56 -15.64
N GLN A 54 5.48 -8.80 -16.64
CA GLN A 54 5.30 -9.32 -18.01
C GLN A 54 6.61 -9.71 -18.69
N ASP A 55 7.73 -9.15 -18.25
CA ASP A 55 9.07 -9.48 -18.75
C ASP A 55 9.66 -10.76 -18.12
N GLY A 56 8.89 -11.45 -17.28
CA GLY A 56 9.31 -12.66 -16.56
C GLY A 56 10.14 -12.39 -15.31
N THR A 57 10.39 -11.13 -14.96
CA THR A 57 10.99 -10.78 -13.66
C THR A 57 9.95 -10.78 -12.55
N SER A 58 10.39 -10.79 -11.29
CA SER A 58 9.50 -10.65 -10.15
C SER A 58 9.93 -9.46 -9.29
N GLN A 59 8.97 -8.61 -8.93
CA GLN A 59 9.17 -7.42 -8.13
C GLN A 59 8.75 -7.69 -6.69
N LYS A 60 9.64 -7.42 -5.73
CA LYS A 60 9.28 -7.47 -4.31
C LYS A 60 8.32 -6.35 -3.93
N VAL A 61 7.24 -6.69 -3.23
CA VAL A 61 6.13 -5.79 -2.85
C VAL A 61 5.76 -5.94 -1.37
N ALA A 62 5.08 -4.91 -0.86
CA ALA A 62 4.35 -4.97 0.39
C ALA A 62 2.85 -5.10 0.08
N VAL A 63 2.17 -6.03 0.75
CA VAL A 63 0.76 -6.34 0.54
C VAL A 63 0.00 -6.05 1.82
N LYS A 64 -0.78 -4.97 1.84
CA LYS A 64 -1.70 -4.66 2.94
C LYS A 64 -2.95 -5.50 2.75
N THR A 65 -3.34 -6.25 3.77
CA THR A 65 -4.54 -7.11 3.80
C THR A 65 -5.38 -6.74 5.02
N MET A 66 -6.69 -6.95 4.94
CA MET A 66 -7.58 -6.79 6.09
C MET A 66 -7.58 -8.08 6.95
N LYS A 67 -7.78 -7.97 8.28
CA LYS A 67 -7.82 -9.13 9.22
C LYS A 67 -9.15 -9.92 9.20
N LEU A 68 -9.10 -11.18 8.76
CA LEU A 68 -10.08 -12.29 8.99
C LEU A 68 -11.60 -12.04 8.79
N ASP A 69 -12.14 -12.78 7.81
CA ASP A 69 -13.42 -13.50 7.68
C ASP A 69 -14.80 -12.83 7.88
N SER A 70 -14.92 -11.62 8.41
CA SER A 70 -16.21 -10.90 8.41
C SER A 70 -16.04 -9.38 8.38
N PHE A 71 -15.95 -8.81 7.18
CA PHE A 71 -16.02 -7.37 6.99
C PHE A 71 -17.41 -6.96 6.54
N SER A 72 -17.86 -5.83 7.06
CA SER A 72 -18.93 -5.08 6.43
C SER A 72 -18.47 -4.59 5.05
N GLN A 73 -19.42 -4.50 4.14
CA GLN A 73 -19.20 -3.89 2.82
C GLN A 73 -18.60 -2.48 2.93
N ARG A 74 -18.95 -1.73 3.98
CA ARG A 74 -18.40 -0.41 4.27
C ARG A 74 -16.90 -0.44 4.56
N GLU A 75 -16.42 -1.40 5.35
CA GLU A 75 -14.98 -1.50 5.65
C GLU A 75 -14.18 -1.87 4.40
N ILE A 76 -14.73 -2.72 3.53
CA ILE A 76 -14.14 -3.03 2.22
C ILE A 76 -14.09 -1.77 1.34
N GLU A 77 -15.17 -0.99 1.30
CA GLU A 77 -15.21 0.28 0.55
C GLU A 77 -14.21 1.30 1.08
N GLU A 78 -14.11 1.49 2.40
CA GLU A 78 -13.14 2.40 3.02
C GLU A 78 -11.69 1.97 2.69
N PHE A 79 -11.39 0.67 2.82
CA PHE A 79 -10.08 0.10 2.49
C PHE A 79 -9.69 0.31 1.02
N LEU A 80 -10.61 0.04 0.09
CA LEU A 80 -10.38 0.22 -1.34
C LEU A 80 -10.39 1.69 -1.77
N SER A 81 -11.10 2.56 -1.03
CA SER A 81 -11.08 4.00 -1.25
C SER A 81 -9.72 4.60 -0.93
N GLU A 82 -9.00 4.10 0.09
CA GLU A 82 -7.60 4.49 0.33
C GLU A 82 -6.74 4.21 -0.91
N ALA A 83 -6.87 3.01 -1.50
CA ALA A 83 -6.14 2.65 -2.71
C ALA A 83 -6.51 3.54 -3.90
N ALA A 84 -7.82 3.78 -4.12
CA ALA A 84 -8.29 4.61 -5.21
C ALA A 84 -7.76 6.05 -5.13
N CYS A 85 -7.62 6.61 -3.93
CA CYS A 85 -7.01 7.92 -3.72
C CYS A 85 -5.53 7.97 -4.13
N MET A 86 -4.79 6.86 -3.94
CA MET A 86 -3.35 6.78 -4.21
C MET A 86 -3.01 6.49 -5.67
N LYS A 87 -3.98 6.04 -6.47
CA LYS A 87 -3.78 5.58 -7.85
C LYS A 87 -3.04 6.58 -8.74
N ASP A 88 -3.41 7.86 -8.66
CA ASP A 88 -2.91 8.89 -9.57
C ASP A 88 -1.69 9.65 -9.00
N PHE A 89 -1.15 9.21 -7.85
CA PHE A 89 0.03 9.84 -7.27
C PHE A 89 1.30 9.45 -8.02
N ARG A 90 2.04 10.47 -8.47
CA ARG A 90 3.28 10.36 -9.23
C ARG A 90 4.27 11.40 -8.71
N HIS A 91 4.94 11.07 -7.62
CA HIS A 91 5.96 11.91 -7.00
C HIS A 91 6.99 11.03 -6.27
N PRO A 92 8.31 11.35 -6.31
CA PRO A 92 9.32 10.56 -5.63
C PRO A 92 9.13 10.47 -4.11
N ASN A 93 8.53 11.50 -3.49
CA ASN A 93 8.26 11.55 -2.04
C ASN A 93 6.81 11.22 -1.66
N VAL A 94 6.04 10.59 -2.56
CA VAL A 94 4.70 10.06 -2.26
C VAL A 94 4.63 8.62 -2.74
N ILE A 95 4.33 7.69 -1.83
CA ILE A 95 4.29 6.27 -2.17
C ILE A 95 3.21 6.00 -3.23
N ARG A 96 3.60 5.27 -4.28
CA ARG A 96 2.73 4.97 -5.42
C ARG A 96 2.03 3.63 -5.22
N LEU A 97 0.73 3.59 -5.53
CA LEU A 97 0.00 2.33 -5.66
C LEU A 97 0.55 1.50 -6.84
N LEU A 98 0.86 0.22 -6.61
CA LEU A 98 1.16 -0.71 -7.70
C LEU A 98 -0.12 -1.35 -8.23
N GLY A 99 -1.04 -1.70 -7.34
CA GLY A 99 -2.38 -2.13 -7.71
C GLY A 99 -3.17 -2.69 -6.54
N VAL A 100 -4.36 -3.21 -6.87
CA VAL A 100 -5.24 -3.91 -5.94
C VAL A 100 -5.43 -5.35 -6.40
N CYS A 101 -5.48 -6.28 -5.47
CA CYS A 101 -5.76 -7.68 -5.76
C CYS A 101 -6.94 -8.12 -4.91
N ILE A 102 -7.76 -9.04 -5.43
CA ILE A 102 -8.91 -9.58 -4.71
C ILE A 102 -8.79 -11.09 -4.75
N GLU A 103 -8.82 -11.71 -3.58
CA GLU A 103 -8.88 -13.16 -3.43
C GLU A 103 -10.24 -13.56 -2.85
N MET A 104 -10.87 -14.60 -3.40
CA MET A 104 -12.09 -15.13 -2.82
C MET A 104 -11.72 -16.11 -1.71
N GLY A 105 -12.16 -15.81 -0.49
CA GLY A 105 -11.97 -16.69 0.67
C GLY A 105 -12.75 -17.99 0.56
N SER A 106 -12.48 -18.92 1.48
CA SER A 106 -13.10 -20.25 1.55
C SER A 106 -14.63 -20.23 1.69
N GLN A 107 -15.18 -19.15 2.24
CA GLN A 107 -16.64 -18.93 2.39
C GLN A 107 -17.24 -18.06 1.28
N GLY A 108 -16.51 -17.82 0.19
CA GLY A 108 -16.91 -16.91 -0.88
C GLY A 108 -16.83 -15.43 -0.49
N THR A 109 -16.25 -15.10 0.66
CA THR A 109 -16.04 -13.73 1.11
C THR A 109 -14.83 -13.10 0.40
N PRO A 110 -14.97 -11.93 -0.23
CA PRO A 110 -13.85 -11.30 -0.90
C PRO A 110 -12.83 -10.74 0.09
N LYS A 111 -11.54 -10.94 -0.22
CA LYS A 111 -10.39 -10.46 0.54
C LYS A 111 -9.61 -9.47 -0.32
N PRO A 112 -9.89 -8.16 -0.20
CA PRO A 112 -9.13 -7.15 -0.93
C PRO A 112 -7.72 -7.02 -0.37
N MET A 113 -6.78 -6.70 -1.25
CA MET A 113 -5.38 -6.50 -0.97
C MET A 113 -4.89 -5.25 -1.68
N VAL A 114 -4.09 -4.43 -1.01
CA VAL A 114 -3.43 -3.26 -1.60
C VAL A 114 -1.95 -3.57 -1.76
N VAL A 115 -1.45 -3.46 -2.99
CA VAL A 115 -0.08 -3.80 -3.36
C VAL A 115 0.74 -2.52 -3.52
N LEU A 116 1.81 -2.42 -2.75
CA LEU A 116 2.71 -1.26 -2.66
C LEU A 116 4.16 -1.69 -2.91
N PRO A 117 5.07 -0.76 -3.28
CA PRO A 117 6.49 -1.04 -3.34
C PRO A 117 7.02 -1.52 -1.99
N PHE A 118 7.90 -2.53 -2.00
CA PHE A 118 8.57 -2.97 -0.78
C PHE A 118 9.67 -1.97 -0.37
N MET A 119 9.49 -1.36 0.79
CA MET A 119 10.41 -0.39 1.36
C MET A 119 11.32 -1.09 2.37
N LYS A 120 12.47 -1.58 1.90
CA LYS A 120 13.38 -2.45 2.67
C LYS A 120 13.91 -1.86 3.99
N TYR A 121 13.85 -0.55 4.17
CA TYR A 121 14.30 0.15 5.37
C TYR A 121 13.19 0.38 6.41
N GLY A 122 11.95 -0.03 6.11
CA GLY A 122 10.81 0.17 6.99
C GLY A 122 10.36 1.63 7.06
N ASP A 123 9.57 1.95 8.08
CA ASP A 123 9.11 3.31 8.32
C ASP A 123 10.17 4.19 9.01
N LEU A 124 10.08 5.49 8.79
CA LEU A 124 11.02 6.47 9.30
C LEU A 124 11.05 6.51 10.84
N HIS A 125 9.92 6.27 11.53
CA HIS A 125 9.90 6.25 12.98
C HIS A 125 10.75 5.09 13.54
N THR A 126 10.55 3.88 13.04
CA THR A 126 11.33 2.69 13.40
C THR A 126 12.81 2.89 13.03
N TYR A 127 13.10 3.44 11.86
CA TYR A 127 14.47 3.71 11.42
C TYR A 127 15.21 4.68 12.36
N LEU A 128 14.54 5.77 12.76
CA LEU A 128 15.09 6.76 13.69
C LEU A 128 15.34 6.14 15.08
N LEU A 129 14.41 5.33 15.59
CA LEU A 129 14.59 4.62 16.87
C LEU A 129 15.78 3.65 16.81
N TYR A 130 15.88 2.87 15.75
CA TYR A 130 16.95 1.90 15.57
C TYR A 130 18.34 2.57 15.50
N SER A 131 18.44 3.74 14.87
CA SER A 131 19.70 4.52 14.78
C SER A 131 20.26 5.01 16.12
N ARG A 132 19.46 4.95 17.19
CA ARG A 132 19.87 5.34 18.55
C ARG A 132 20.37 4.16 19.37
N LEU A 133 20.27 2.94 18.85
CA LEU A 133 20.76 1.72 19.49
C LEU A 133 22.20 1.45 19.03
N ASP A 134 23.03 0.87 19.90
CA ASP A 134 24.43 0.53 19.57
C ASP A 134 24.57 -0.47 18.41
N THR A 135 23.51 -1.23 18.13
CA THR A 135 23.44 -2.19 17.02
C THR A 135 22.86 -1.61 15.72
N GLY A 136 22.42 -0.35 15.74
CA GLY A 136 21.77 0.32 14.62
C GLY A 136 22.72 1.00 13.63
N PRO A 137 22.18 1.63 12.57
CA PRO A 137 22.98 2.49 11.70
C PRO A 137 23.61 3.60 12.54
N LYS A 138 24.91 3.83 12.31
CA LYS A 138 25.69 4.87 13.00
C LYS A 138 24.94 6.21 13.00
N HIS A 139 25.09 6.96 14.10
CA HIS A 139 24.53 8.31 14.33
C HIS A 139 24.16 9.07 13.05
N ILE A 140 22.89 9.39 12.88
CA ILE A 140 22.37 10.09 11.71
C ILE A 140 22.81 11.57 11.77
N PRO A 141 23.56 12.09 10.79
CA PRO A 141 23.94 13.50 10.75
C PRO A 141 22.73 14.43 10.68
N VAL A 142 22.83 15.62 11.27
CA VAL A 142 21.76 16.64 11.25
C VAL A 142 21.35 16.99 9.82
N GLN A 143 22.29 17.02 8.88
CA GLN A 143 22.01 17.28 7.47
C GLN A 143 21.08 16.22 6.85
N THR A 144 21.22 14.95 7.25
CA THR A 144 20.35 13.87 6.80
C THR A 144 18.96 14.00 7.43
N LEU A 145 18.86 14.39 8.70
CA LEU A 145 17.57 14.66 9.35
C LEU A 145 16.82 15.80 8.66
N LEU A 146 17.51 16.88 8.32
CA LEU A 146 16.93 17.98 7.52
C LEU A 146 16.48 17.50 6.15
N LYS A 147 17.24 16.61 5.51
CA LYS A 147 16.83 16.02 4.22
C LYS A 147 15.53 15.21 4.34
N PHE A 148 15.35 14.41 5.39
CA PHE A 148 14.08 13.71 5.62
C PHE A 148 12.90 14.70 5.76
N MET A 149 13.10 15.82 6.45
CA MET A 149 12.08 16.86 6.57
C MET A 149 11.74 17.50 5.21
N VAL A 150 12.75 17.78 4.39
CA VAL A 150 12.58 18.32 3.03
C VAL A 150 11.81 17.33 2.15
N ASP A 151 12.19 16.05 2.18
CA ASP A 151 11.53 14.99 1.43
C ASP A 151 10.03 14.90 1.78
N ILE A 152 9.69 14.92 3.08
CA ILE A 152 8.30 14.93 3.55
C ILE A 152 7.58 16.20 3.10
N ALA A 153 8.21 17.37 3.21
CA ALA A 153 7.61 18.64 2.80
C ALA A 153 7.28 18.66 1.30
N GLN A 154 8.18 18.15 0.44
CA GLN A 154 7.95 18.03 -1.01
C GLN A 154 6.80 17.07 -1.33
N GLY A 155 6.70 15.94 -0.62
CA GLY A 155 5.57 15.02 -0.75
C GLY A 155 4.24 15.67 -0.35
N MET A 156 4.23 16.42 0.75
CA MET A 156 3.04 17.11 1.23
C MET A 156 2.63 18.31 0.36
N GLU A 157 3.60 19.03 -0.21
CA GLU A 157 3.36 20.07 -1.23
C GLU A 157 2.63 19.47 -2.43
N TYR A 158 3.16 18.37 -3.00
CA TYR A 158 2.53 17.65 -4.12
C TYR A 158 1.08 17.23 -3.83
N LEU A 159 0.80 16.75 -2.60
CA LEU A 159 -0.55 16.37 -2.17
C LEU A 159 -1.45 17.59 -2.01
N SER A 160 -0.94 18.68 -1.43
CA SER A 160 -1.70 19.92 -1.23
C SER A 160 -2.11 20.58 -2.55
N ASP A 161 -1.25 20.56 -3.57
CA ASP A 161 -1.56 21.06 -4.92
C ASP A 161 -2.74 20.32 -5.58
N ARG A 162 -3.05 19.12 -5.08
CA ARG A 162 -4.17 18.28 -5.52
C ARG A 162 -5.37 18.34 -4.58
N ASN A 163 -5.36 19.28 -3.64
CA ASN A 163 -6.36 19.41 -2.58
C ASN A 163 -6.54 18.11 -1.76
N PHE A 164 -5.47 17.33 -1.61
CA PHE A 164 -5.50 16.07 -0.87
C PHE A 164 -5.12 16.30 0.58
N LEU A 165 -5.98 15.86 1.51
CA LEU A 165 -5.73 15.92 2.94
C LEU A 165 -5.22 14.56 3.42
N HIS A 166 -3.95 14.48 3.86
CA HIS A 166 -3.36 13.22 4.35
C HIS A 166 -4.05 12.67 5.61
N ARG A 167 -4.48 13.56 6.52
CA ARG A 167 -5.19 13.27 7.79
C ARG A 167 -4.44 12.45 8.85
N ASP A 168 -3.43 11.68 8.48
CA ASP A 168 -2.56 10.96 9.44
C ASP A 168 -1.06 11.12 9.14
N LEU A 169 -0.58 12.37 8.99
CA LEU A 169 0.84 12.62 8.72
C LEU A 169 1.66 12.40 10.00
N ALA A 170 2.47 11.35 10.02
CA ALA A 170 3.37 11.01 11.11
C ALA A 170 4.59 10.25 10.57
N ALA A 171 5.71 10.24 11.33
CA ALA A 171 6.93 9.54 10.91
C ALA A 171 6.73 8.02 10.69
N ARG A 172 5.77 7.38 11.39
CA ARG A 172 5.40 5.97 11.19
C ARG A 172 4.71 5.69 9.84
N ASN A 173 4.20 6.74 9.18
CA ASN A 173 3.54 6.68 7.88
C ASN A 173 4.44 7.25 6.75
N CYS A 174 5.72 7.52 7.06
CA CYS A 174 6.75 7.89 6.09
C CYS A 174 7.66 6.69 5.89
N MET A 175 7.93 6.30 4.64
CA MET A 175 8.70 5.10 4.27
C MET A 175 10.03 5.44 3.61
#